data_AF-A0AAD5MCA3-F1
#
_entry.id   AF-A0AAD5MCA3-F1
#
_cell.length_a   1.000
_cell.length_b   1.000
_cell.length_c   1.000
_cell.angle_alpha   90.00
_cell.angle_beta   90.00
_cell.angle_gamma   90.00
#
_symmetry.space_group_name_H-M   'P 1'
#
loop_
_entity.id
_entity.type
_entity.pdbx_description
1 polymer ?
#
loop_
_entity_poly.entity_id
_entity_poly.type
_entity_poly.pdbx_seq_one_letter_code
_entity_poly.pdbx_strand_id
1 'polypeptide(L)'
;MPLKRGRKVEDLNRALRTQDSFQGKTKVAALAKEEERKVIEYEGDDPLSAWVQYVKWIEVNMPEDTRKRFGVLEKCTRELKDHARYKNDIRYIRLWIQYADLVSNPKDIFKFLYQNKIGENVSLFYVGWAWVLESMANYAQAHKVYLKATQKDKVPAIKISVMR
;
A
#
# COMPACT_ATOMS: atom_id res chain seq x y z
N MET A 1 4.26 15.28 0.11
CA MET A 1 4.80 14.48 -1.01
C MET A 1 3.66 14.20 -2.00
N PRO A 2 3.80 14.54 -3.30
CA PRO A 2 2.79 14.24 -4.31
C PRO A 2 2.71 12.72 -4.60
N LEU A 3 1.49 12.19 -4.71
CA LEU A 3 1.24 10.76 -4.99
C LEU A 3 1.37 10.50 -6.50
N LYS A 4 2.01 9.37 -6.88
CA LYS A 4 2.26 8.95 -8.28
C LYS A 4 0.99 8.59 -9.08
N ARG A 5 -0.21 8.74 -8.51
CA ARG A 5 -1.49 8.54 -9.21
C ARG A 5 -2.31 9.80 -9.06
N GLY A 6 -2.63 10.45 -10.19
CA GLY A 6 -3.36 11.72 -10.22
C GLY A 6 -4.68 11.62 -9.46
N ARG A 7 -4.90 12.55 -8.52
CA ARG A 7 -6.21 12.74 -7.90
C ARG A 7 -7.11 13.45 -8.91
N LYS A 8 -8.40 13.11 -8.94
CA LYS A 8 -9.39 13.96 -9.62
C LYS A 8 -9.38 15.32 -8.91
N VAL A 9 -9.14 16.38 -9.68
CA VAL A 9 -9.00 17.76 -9.16
C VAL A 9 -10.27 18.20 -8.44
N GLU A 10 -11.43 17.71 -8.87
CA GLU A 10 -12.74 17.99 -8.27
C GLU A 10 -12.87 17.44 -6.84
N ASP A 11 -12.43 16.19 -6.61
CA ASP A 11 -12.45 15.56 -5.28
C ASP A 11 -11.51 16.31 -4.32
N LEU A 12 -10.37 16.78 -4.83
CA LEU A 12 -9.40 17.58 -4.07
C LEU A 12 -10.00 18.95 -3.68
N ASN A 13 -10.60 19.66 -4.63
CA ASN A 13 -11.20 20.97 -4.37
C ASN A 13 -12.39 20.89 -3.41
N ARG A 14 -13.18 19.81 -3.47
CA ARG A 14 -14.25 19.56 -2.51
C ARG A 14 -13.69 19.28 -1.12
N ALA A 15 -12.70 18.40 -1.00
CA ALA A 15 -12.07 18.05 0.28
C ALA A 15 -11.45 19.29 0.96
N LEU A 16 -10.73 20.13 0.21
CA LEU A 16 -10.11 21.36 0.73
C LEU A 16 -11.16 22.31 1.36
N ARG A 17 -12.27 22.58 0.65
CA ARG A 17 -13.33 23.48 1.15
C ARG A 17 -14.02 22.96 2.41
N THR A 18 -14.16 21.65 2.57
CA THR A 18 -14.73 21.06 3.80
C THR A 18 -13.74 21.00 4.96
N GLN A 19 -12.43 20.81 4.71
CA GLN A 19 -11.43 20.64 5.76
C GLN A 19 -11.04 21.93 6.49
N ASP A 20 -11.26 23.11 5.90
CA ASP A 20 -10.89 24.39 6.52
C ASP A 20 -11.82 24.84 7.65
N SER A 21 -13.00 24.22 7.80
CA SER A 21 -13.92 24.52 8.89
C SER A 21 -13.78 23.51 10.05
N PHE A 22 -13.81 24.00 11.30
CA PHE A 22 -13.80 23.14 12.50
C PHE A 22 -14.92 22.08 12.45
N GLN A 23 -16.12 22.48 12.02
CA GLN A 23 -17.27 21.58 11.84
C GLN A 23 -17.02 20.50 10.78
N GLY A 24 -16.29 20.82 9.70
CA GLY A 24 -15.91 19.85 8.68
C GLY A 24 -14.91 18.81 9.21
N LYS A 25 -13.92 19.22 10.01
CA LYS A 25 -13.00 18.31 10.68
C LYS A 25 -13.72 17.36 11.64
N THR A 26 -14.68 17.85 12.42
CA THR A 26 -15.48 17.02 13.33
C THR A 26 -16.34 16.01 12.58
N LYS A 27 -16.96 16.40 11.46
CA LYS A 27 -17.75 15.48 10.62
C LYS A 27 -16.89 14.37 10.01
N VAL A 28 -15.72 14.72 9.46
CA VAL A 28 -14.79 13.73 8.89
C VAL A 28 -14.30 12.75 9.96
N ALA A 29 -14.01 13.22 11.18
CA ALA A 29 -13.62 12.35 12.29
C ALA A 29 -14.73 11.37 12.68
N ALA A 30 -16.00 11.81 12.71
CA ALA A 30 -17.14 10.94 12.98
C ALA A 30 -17.31 9.87 11.89
N LEU A 31 -17.18 10.25 10.62
CA LEU A 31 -17.22 9.31 9.49
C LEU A 31 -16.05 8.32 9.53
N ALA A 32 -14.84 8.76 9.92
CA ALA A 32 -13.69 7.88 10.05
C ALA A 32 -13.93 6.76 11.09
N LYS A 33 -14.60 7.10 12.21
CA LYS A 33 -14.98 6.12 13.23
C LYS A 33 -15.99 5.09 12.71
N GLU A 34 -16.95 5.55 11.90
CA GLU A 34 -17.93 4.67 11.26
C GLU A 34 -17.28 3.73 10.23
N GLU A 35 -16.40 4.25 9.37
CA GLU A 35 -15.66 3.44 8.41
C GLU A 35 -14.73 2.43 9.09
N GLU A 36 -14.09 2.82 10.19
CA GLU A 36 -13.29 1.89 11.01
C GLU A 36 -14.14 0.76 11.60
N ARG A 37 -15.34 1.08 12.08
CA ARG A 37 -16.27 0.07 12.62
C ARG A 37 -16.66 -0.95 11.56
N LYS A 38 -16.97 -0.51 10.33
CA LYS A 38 -17.31 -1.40 9.21
C LYS A 38 -16.21 -2.41 8.88
N VAL A 39 -14.95 -2.06 9.10
CA VAL A 39 -13.82 -2.98 8.90
C VAL A 39 -13.66 -3.94 10.07
N ILE A 40 -13.78 -3.44 11.31
CA ILE A 40 -13.59 -4.25 12.52
C ILE A 40 -14.71 -5.28 12.70
N GLU A 41 -15.95 -4.89 12.42
CA GLU A 41 -17.15 -5.72 12.54
C GLU A 41 -17.48 -6.46 11.23
N TYR A 42 -16.52 -6.52 10.30
CA TYR A 42 -16.75 -7.17 9.01
C TYR A 42 -16.80 -8.69 9.15
N GLU A 43 -17.97 -9.28 8.91
CA GLU A 43 -18.19 -10.74 8.96
C GLU A 43 -18.28 -11.40 7.58
N GLY A 44 -18.01 -10.66 6.50
CA GLY A 44 -18.06 -11.18 5.13
C GLY A 44 -16.84 -12.04 4.75
N ASP A 45 -16.93 -12.72 3.61
CA ASP A 45 -15.92 -13.69 3.17
C ASP A 45 -14.60 -13.07 2.69
N ASP A 46 -14.53 -11.77 2.43
CA ASP A 46 -13.31 -11.08 1.94
C ASP A 46 -12.91 -9.88 2.81
N PRO A 47 -12.38 -10.10 4.03
CA PRO A 47 -11.89 -9.02 4.90
C PRO A 47 -10.92 -8.05 4.21
N LEU A 48 -10.10 -8.52 3.27
CA LEU A 48 -9.18 -7.68 2.51
C LEU A 48 -9.92 -6.57 1.73
N SER A 49 -11.12 -6.85 1.20
CA SER A 49 -11.93 -5.84 0.52
C SER A 49 -12.32 -4.69 1.44
N ALA A 50 -12.71 -4.99 2.69
CA ALA A 50 -13.07 -3.97 3.68
C ALA A 50 -11.87 -3.07 3.99
N TRP A 51 -10.70 -3.66 4.22
CA TRP A 51 -9.46 -2.92 4.44
C TRP A 51 -9.08 -2.02 3.25
N VAL A 52 -9.15 -2.53 2.02
CA VAL A 52 -8.84 -1.75 0.80
C VAL A 52 -9.78 -0.55 0.65
N GLN A 53 -11.08 -0.75 0.91
CA GLN A 53 -12.06 0.32 0.84
C GLN A 53 -11.77 1.40 1.89
N TYR A 54 -11.45 1.01 3.11
CA TYR A 54 -11.17 1.96 4.18
C TYR A 54 -9.88 2.75 3.95
N VAL A 55 -8.79 2.09 3.50
CA VAL A 55 -7.55 2.80 3.12
C VAL A 55 -7.82 3.82 2.01
N LYS A 56 -8.59 3.44 0.98
CA LYS A 56 -8.99 4.36 -0.09
C LYS A 56 -9.83 5.53 0.44
N TRP A 57 -10.72 5.28 1.39
CA TRP A 57 -11.51 6.33 2.03
C TRP A 57 -10.61 7.33 2.76
N ILE A 58 -9.60 6.86 3.51
CA ILE A 58 -8.62 7.72 4.18
C ILE A 58 -7.84 8.56 3.17
N GLU A 59 -7.37 7.97 2.07
CA GLU A 59 -6.62 8.69 1.03
C GLU A 59 -7.42 9.83 0.39
N VAL A 60 -8.74 9.69 0.30
CA VAL A 60 -9.65 10.70 -0.29
C VAL A 60 -10.05 11.76 0.74
N ASN A 61 -10.45 11.35 1.94
CA ASN A 61 -11.09 12.24 2.92
C ASN A 61 -10.12 12.81 3.96
N MET A 62 -8.97 12.16 4.16
CA MET A 62 -7.94 12.54 5.15
C MET A 62 -6.52 12.46 4.55
N PRO A 63 -6.25 13.12 3.40
CA PRO A 63 -5.00 12.94 2.67
C PRO A 63 -3.75 13.40 3.43
N GLU A 64 -3.90 14.33 4.37
CA GLU A 64 -2.82 14.85 5.22
C GLU A 64 -2.56 13.99 6.45
N ASP A 65 -3.50 13.12 6.84
CA ASP A 65 -3.39 12.28 8.04
C ASP A 65 -2.61 10.99 7.75
N THR A 66 -1.30 11.16 7.52
CA THR A 66 -0.37 10.06 7.27
C THR A 66 -0.26 9.12 8.47
N ARG A 67 -0.50 9.61 9.70
CA ARG A 67 -0.48 8.81 10.93
C ARG A 67 -1.65 7.84 10.99
N LYS A 68 -2.88 8.30 10.70
CA LYS A 68 -4.05 7.41 10.61
C LYS A 68 -3.86 6.37 9.51
N ARG A 69 -3.38 6.78 8.34
CA ARG A 69 -3.08 5.85 7.24
C ARG A 69 -2.04 4.81 7.63
N PHE A 70 -0.95 5.22 8.29
CA PHE A 70 0.07 4.30 8.80
C PHE A 70 -0.53 3.26 9.74
N GLY A 71 -1.29 3.68 10.76
CA GLY A 71 -1.87 2.76 11.74
C GLY A 71 -2.87 1.76 11.13
N VAL A 72 -3.64 2.20 10.13
CA VAL A 72 -4.58 1.32 9.42
C VAL A 72 -3.85 0.30 8.54
N LEU A 73 -2.81 0.73 7.82
CA LEU A 73 -1.98 -0.18 7.01
C LEU A 73 -1.24 -1.19 7.90
N GLU A 74 -0.67 -0.75 9.01
CA GLU A 74 -0.02 -1.62 9.99
C GLU A 74 -0.99 -2.67 10.55
N LYS A 75 -2.21 -2.25 10.95
CA LYS A 75 -3.23 -3.16 11.48
C LYS A 75 -3.67 -4.19 10.43
N CYS A 76 -4.00 -3.73 9.21
CA CYS A 76 -4.40 -4.60 8.11
C CYS A 76 -3.33 -5.67 7.78
N THR A 77 -2.09 -5.22 7.60
CA THR A 77 -0.98 -6.10 7.24
C THR A 77 -0.64 -7.09 8.35
N ARG A 78 -0.80 -6.71 9.63
CA ARG A 78 -0.63 -7.62 10.76
C ARG A 78 -1.74 -8.67 10.86
N GLU A 79 -2.99 -8.26 10.67
CA GLU A 79 -4.17 -9.13 10.81
C GLU A 79 -4.28 -10.17 9.68
N LEU A 80 -3.92 -9.77 8.46
CA LEU A 80 -4.05 -10.63 7.27
C LEU A 80 -2.80 -11.46 6.94
N LYS A 81 -1.68 -11.30 7.67
CA LYS A 81 -0.39 -11.96 7.32
C LYS A 81 -0.46 -13.48 7.26
N ASP A 82 -1.25 -14.11 8.13
CA ASP A 82 -1.33 -15.56 8.28
C ASP A 82 -2.41 -16.17 7.36
N HIS A 83 -3.23 -15.34 6.72
CA HIS A 83 -4.27 -15.76 5.78
C HIS A 83 -3.66 -16.12 4.42
N ALA A 84 -3.42 -17.41 4.18
CA ALA A 84 -2.77 -17.93 2.97
C ALA A 84 -3.39 -17.42 1.66
N ARG A 85 -4.74 -17.27 1.62
CA ARG A 85 -5.48 -16.78 0.44
C ARG A 85 -5.05 -15.38 -0.03
N TYR A 86 -4.51 -14.54 0.85
CA TYR A 86 -4.11 -13.17 0.50
C TYR A 86 -2.64 -13.04 0.17
N LYS A 87 -1.81 -14.06 0.45
CA LYS A 87 -0.35 -13.98 0.28
C LYS A 87 0.07 -13.55 -1.12
N ASN A 88 -0.69 -13.90 -2.16
CA ASN A 88 -0.43 -13.51 -3.54
C ASN A 88 -1.54 -12.65 -4.16
N ASP A 89 -2.42 -12.06 -3.34
CA ASP A 89 -3.43 -11.11 -3.82
C ASP A 89 -2.78 -9.74 -4.09
N ILE A 90 -2.91 -9.24 -5.32
CA ILE A 90 -2.32 -7.97 -5.73
C ILE A 90 -2.80 -6.78 -4.89
N ARG A 91 -4.02 -6.81 -4.35
CA ARG A 91 -4.57 -5.78 -3.46
C ARG A 91 -3.79 -5.75 -2.16
N TYR A 92 -3.49 -6.92 -1.61
CA TYR A 92 -2.70 -7.04 -0.38
C TYR A 92 -1.26 -6.57 -0.57
N ILE A 93 -0.64 -6.92 -1.70
CA ILE A 93 0.72 -6.46 -2.03
C ILE A 93 0.78 -4.94 -2.19
N ARG A 94 -0.26 -4.31 -2.74
CA ARG A 94 -0.34 -2.84 -2.80
C ARG A 94 -0.38 -2.21 -1.41
N LEU A 95 -1.15 -2.76 -0.48
CA LEU A 95 -1.20 -2.25 0.90
C LEU A 95 0.16 -2.38 1.60
N TRP A 96 0.86 -3.50 1.40
CA TRP A 96 2.22 -3.67 1.91
C TRP A 96 3.22 -2.68 1.33
N ILE A 97 3.12 -2.36 0.03
CA ILE A 97 3.98 -1.35 -0.60
C ILE A 97 3.66 0.05 -0.05
N GLN A 98 2.38 0.39 0.10
CA GLN A 98 1.97 1.65 0.74
C GLN A 98 2.47 1.75 2.19
N TYR A 99 2.48 0.63 2.93
CA TYR A 99 3.05 0.58 4.27
C TYR A 99 4.57 0.78 4.25
N ALA A 100 5.27 0.15 3.31
CA ALA A 100 6.71 0.32 3.12
C ALA A 100 7.08 1.78 2.85
N ASP A 101 6.29 2.52 2.07
CA ASP A 101 6.50 3.93 1.78
C ASP A 101 6.44 4.85 3.02
N LEU A 102 5.86 4.38 4.13
CA LEU A 102 5.67 5.15 5.36
C LEU A 102 6.65 4.78 6.49
N VAL A 103 7.41 3.69 6.35
CA VAL A 103 8.42 3.30 7.35
C VAL A 103 9.77 3.91 7.03
N SER A 104 10.63 4.04 8.04
CA SER A 104 11.99 4.56 7.88
C SER A 104 12.91 3.63 7.07
N ASN A 105 12.64 2.32 7.08
CA ASN A 105 13.49 1.33 6.43
C ASN A 105 12.68 0.34 5.57
N PRO A 106 12.19 0.77 4.38
CA PRO A 106 11.34 -0.04 3.51
C PRO A 106 11.96 -1.38 3.09
N LYS A 107 13.30 -1.47 3.02
CA LYS A 107 14.00 -2.71 2.64
C LYS A 107 13.67 -3.87 3.59
N ASP A 108 13.45 -3.57 4.87
CA ASP A 108 13.16 -4.59 5.89
C ASP A 108 11.75 -5.16 5.68
N ILE A 109 10.80 -4.33 5.21
CA ILE A 109 9.47 -4.78 4.81
C ILE A 109 9.56 -5.76 3.66
N PHE A 110 10.27 -5.43 2.58
CA PHE A 110 10.43 -6.34 1.45
C PHE A 110 11.16 -7.65 1.82
N LYS A 111 12.15 -7.57 2.72
CA LYS A 111 12.82 -8.77 3.28
C LYS A 111 11.82 -9.64 4.06
N PHE A 112 11.00 -9.04 4.93
CA PHE A 112 9.97 -9.73 5.69
C PHE A 112 8.96 -10.42 4.77
N LEU A 113 8.46 -9.72 3.75
CA LEU A 113 7.53 -10.26 2.77
C LEU A 113 8.11 -11.48 2.04
N TYR A 114 9.35 -11.36 1.58
CA TYR A 114 10.05 -12.45 0.90
C TYR A 114 10.20 -13.67 1.82
N GLN A 115 10.62 -13.48 3.07
CA GLN A 115 10.80 -14.57 4.03
C GLN A 115 9.48 -15.29 4.36
N ASN A 116 8.36 -14.57 4.37
CA ASN A 116 7.03 -15.11 4.66
C ASN A 116 6.26 -15.61 3.43
N LYS A 117 6.90 -15.59 2.25
CA LYS A 117 6.32 -15.95 0.95
C LYS A 117 5.07 -15.12 0.62
N ILE A 118 5.09 -13.84 0.98
CA ILE A 118 4.04 -12.87 0.65
C ILE A 118 4.49 -12.11 -0.60
N GLY A 119 3.66 -12.14 -1.65
CA GLY A 119 3.92 -11.49 -2.93
C GLY A 119 4.85 -12.27 -3.85
N GLU A 120 5.23 -13.50 -3.48
CA GLU A 120 6.18 -14.33 -4.22
C GLU A 120 5.71 -14.61 -5.67
N ASN A 121 4.40 -14.61 -5.90
CA ASN A 121 3.81 -14.77 -7.23
C ASN A 121 3.33 -13.48 -7.88
N VAL A 122 3.64 -12.32 -7.30
CA VAL A 122 3.12 -11.02 -7.74
C VAL A 122 4.25 -10.16 -8.27
N SER A 123 4.17 -9.81 -9.56
CA SER A 123 5.15 -8.96 -10.25
C SER A 123 5.45 -7.64 -9.54
N LEU A 124 4.39 -7.01 -9.03
CA LEU A 124 4.41 -5.73 -8.34
C LEU A 124 5.31 -5.76 -7.10
N PHE A 125 5.38 -6.89 -6.39
CA PHE A 125 6.26 -7.07 -5.24
C PHE A 125 7.74 -6.90 -5.64
N TYR A 126 8.17 -7.60 -6.69
CA TYR A 126 9.56 -7.54 -7.16
C TYR A 126 9.93 -6.17 -7.72
N VAL A 127 9.02 -5.53 -8.45
CA VAL A 127 9.24 -4.16 -8.96
C VAL A 127 9.39 -3.17 -7.82
N GLY A 128 8.51 -3.22 -6.81
CA GLY A 128 8.62 -2.36 -5.63
C GLY A 128 9.92 -2.59 -4.86
N TRP A 129 10.32 -3.86 -4.68
CA TRP A 129 11.54 -4.21 -3.97
C TRP A 129 12.79 -3.70 -4.69
N ALA A 130 12.89 -3.92 -5.99
CA ALA A 130 14.01 -3.46 -6.79
C ALA A 130 14.09 -1.92 -6.79
N TRP A 131 12.95 -1.23 -6.93
CA TRP A 131 12.89 0.23 -6.85
C TRP A 131 13.40 0.77 -5.51
N VAL A 132 13.05 0.14 -4.38
CA VAL A 132 13.59 0.53 -3.07
C VAL A 132 15.10 0.35 -3.03
N LEU A 133 15.62 -0.78 -3.54
CA LEU A 133 17.07 -1.02 -3.58
C LEU A 133 17.81 -0.01 -4.46
N GLU A 134 17.24 0.35 -5.62
CA GLU A 134 17.77 1.40 -6.52
C GLU A 134 17.79 2.77 -5.84
N SER A 135 16.72 3.13 -5.13
CA SER A 135 16.64 4.40 -4.38
C SER A 135 17.72 4.52 -3.29
N MET A 136 18.26 3.39 -2.85
CA MET A 136 19.37 3.27 -1.90
C MET A 136 20.73 3.09 -2.58
N ALA A 137 20.83 3.30 -3.90
CA ALA A 137 22.00 3.05 -4.74
C ALA A 137 22.54 1.60 -4.71
N ASN A 138 21.72 0.62 -4.31
CA ASN A 138 22.09 -0.79 -4.26
C ASN A 138 21.68 -1.52 -5.55
N TYR A 139 22.23 -1.07 -6.67
CA TYR A 139 21.90 -1.56 -8.01
C TYR A 139 22.21 -3.05 -8.20
N ALA A 140 23.28 -3.55 -7.57
CA ALA A 140 23.65 -4.96 -7.65
C ALA A 140 22.57 -5.89 -7.07
N GLN A 141 21.97 -5.52 -5.93
CA GLN A 141 20.87 -6.28 -5.35
C GLN A 141 19.56 -6.06 -6.11
N ALA A 142 19.28 -4.84 -6.57
CA ALA A 142 18.11 -4.57 -7.40
C ALA A 142 18.09 -5.43 -8.66
N HIS A 143 19.24 -5.55 -9.34
CA HIS A 143 19.39 -6.41 -10.51
C HIS A 143 19.08 -7.89 -10.19
N LYS A 144 19.58 -8.41 -9.06
CA LYS A 144 19.26 -9.77 -8.61
C LYS A 144 17.77 -9.96 -8.35
N VAL A 145 17.08 -8.96 -7.79
CA VAL A 145 15.64 -9.00 -7.58
C VAL A 145 14.88 -9.06 -8.90
N TYR A 146 15.28 -8.27 -9.91
CA TYR A 146 14.68 -8.33 -11.24
C TYR A 146 14.87 -9.67 -11.93
N LEU A 147 16.09 -10.24 -11.88
CA LEU A 147 16.36 -11.57 -12.43
C LEU A 147 15.51 -12.65 -11.76
N LYS A 148 15.27 -12.56 -10.45
CA LYS A 148 14.34 -13.46 -9.76
C LYS A 148 12.91 -13.30 -10.27
N ALA A 149 12.50 -12.08 -10.59
CA ALA A 149 11.16 -11.81 -11.10
C ALA A 149 10.95 -12.40 -12.51
N THR A 150 11.98 -12.38 -13.37
CA THR A 150 11.92 -12.97 -14.71
C THR A 150 11.99 -14.49 -14.69
N GLN A 151 12.84 -15.09 -13.84
CA GLN A 151 12.93 -16.55 -13.69
C GLN A 151 11.60 -17.19 -13.23
N LYS A 152 10.74 -16.40 -12.58
CA LYS A 152 9.43 -16.82 -12.11
C LYS A 152 8.29 -16.42 -13.06
N ASP A 153 8.60 -15.92 -14.25
CA ASP A 153 7.65 -15.35 -15.23
C ASP A 153 6.75 -14.25 -14.64
N LYS A 154 7.22 -13.53 -13.62
CA LYS A 154 6.43 -12.50 -12.94
C LYS A 154 6.55 -11.15 -13.61
N VAL A 155 7.70 -10.79 -14.18
CA VAL A 155 7.88 -9.49 -14.87
C VAL A 155 8.42 -9.73 -16.28
N PRO A 156 7.82 -9.14 -17.34
CA PRO A 156 8.37 -9.25 -18.69
C PRO A 156 9.74 -8.55 -18.76
N ALA A 157 10.73 -9.24 -19.34
CA ALA A 157 12.13 -8.80 -19.43
C ALA A 157 12.30 -7.37 -20.00
N ILE A 158 11.35 -6.91 -20.81
CA ILE A 158 11.35 -5.60 -21.49
C ILE A 158 11.42 -4.43 -20.50
N LYS A 159 10.82 -4.53 -19.29
CA LYS A 159 10.86 -3.42 -18.31
C LYS A 159 12.24 -3.21 -17.68
N ILE A 160 13.13 -4.19 -17.73
CA ILE A 160 14.46 -4.14 -17.09
C ILE A 160 15.46 -3.37 -17.97
N SER A 161 15.24 -3.31 -19.29
CA SER A 161 16.17 -2.68 -20.24
C SER A 161 16.08 -1.15 -20.31
N VAL A 162 15.04 -0.53 -19.72
CA VAL A 162 14.77 0.92 -19.81
C VAL A 162 15.24 1.68 -18.56
N MET A 163 15.87 1.00 -17.60
CA MET A 163 16.40 1.57 -16.36
C MET A 163 17.95 1.57 -16.29
N ARG A 164 18.61 1.30 -17.43
CA ARG A 164 20.07 1.47 -17.58
C ARG A 164 20.40 2.86 -18.10
#